data_AF-A0A0F9E872-F1
#
_entry.id   AF-A0A0F9E872-F1
#
_cell.length_a   1.000
_cell.length_b   1.000
_cell.length_c   1.000
_cell.angle_alpha   90.00
_cell.angle_beta   90.00
_cell.angle_gamma   90.00
#
_symmetry.space_group_name_H-M   'P 1'
#
loop_
_entity.id
_entity.type
_entity.pdbx_description
1 polymer ?
#
loop_
_entity_poly.entity_id
_entity_poly.type
_entity_poly.pdbx_seq_one_letter_code
_entity_poly.pdbx_strand_id
1 'polypeptide(L)'
;VNLLSEHYNILQSFNQEIKTTERTKFKRMFNLSALFFINNAGEHMMQVRAGLAILESTKAFNKDGVELGSLLDQHSSVKGKLNVPQDIYVKDKDGSFVKFDENQQNRISDRIGAVLRKLHGNYSQQTANMMKQDARLALVIKYRDWAYEGFIRRWGKKQNYRMLEQDVEGFYRTGGRVIWQLAQDLRKMKFDLMKENWQNLTPHEKANVRRFVIEGAMITAMFTAGALLSQAGKLMDEEYGSDSYEDNLVLGSYRLLTYETNRLYTEIFAYINPIEAVRLARTPMASTSIIENTLNLLWQAGFAPGEEYETGWRKGKNKTLVKMGRLIPLYKQIETMNPDGIQERARFYN
;
A
#
# COMPACT_ATOMS: atom_id res chain seq x y z
N VAL A 1 5.56 -16.93 15.76
CA VAL A 1 4.85 -16.10 14.76
C VAL A 1 3.48 -16.68 14.39
N ASN A 2 3.38 -17.88 13.81
CA ASN A 2 2.06 -18.44 13.43
C ASN A 2 1.06 -18.54 14.60
N LEU A 3 1.52 -18.99 15.77
CA LEU A 3 0.69 -19.07 16.98
C LEU A 3 0.17 -17.70 17.46
N LEU A 4 0.95 -16.62 17.27
CA LEU A 4 0.52 -15.26 17.58
C LEU A 4 -0.48 -14.75 16.54
N SER A 5 -0.26 -15.09 15.27
CA SER A 5 -1.17 -14.75 14.18
C SER A 5 -2.56 -15.35 14.41
N GLU A 6 -2.63 -16.60 14.85
CA GLU A 6 -3.89 -17.27 15.20
C GLU A 6 -4.51 -16.69 16.47
N HIS A 7 -3.70 -16.50 17.53
CA HIS A 7 -4.20 -15.97 18.80
C HIS A 7 -4.81 -14.57 18.67
N TYR A 8 -4.17 -13.66 17.93
CA TYR A 8 -4.69 -12.30 17.71
C TYR A 8 -5.52 -12.14 16.44
N ASN A 9 -5.81 -13.23 15.72
CA ASN A 9 -6.49 -13.21 14.42
C ASN A 9 -5.92 -12.13 13.47
N ILE A 10 -4.59 -12.07 13.35
CA ILE A 10 -3.87 -10.99 12.65
C ILE A 10 -4.23 -10.95 11.16
N LEU A 11 -4.38 -12.13 10.55
CA LEU A 11 -4.71 -12.28 9.13
C LEU A 11 -6.17 -11.97 8.81
N GLN A 12 -6.99 -11.68 9.85
CA GLN A 12 -8.40 -11.30 9.75
C GLN A 12 -9.09 -12.07 8.64
N SER A 13 -9.24 -13.40 8.78
CA SER A 13 -9.72 -14.31 7.71
C SER A 13 -10.72 -13.64 6.78
N PHE A 14 -10.23 -13.14 5.64
CA PHE A 14 -11.03 -12.40 4.67
C PHE A 14 -11.91 -13.41 3.92
N ASN A 15 -12.96 -13.91 4.59
CA ASN A 15 -14.09 -14.70 4.06
C ASN A 15 -13.82 -15.49 2.76
N GLN A 16 -12.75 -16.25 2.70
CA GLN A 16 -12.72 -17.42 1.86
C GLN A 16 -13.19 -18.56 2.75
N GLU A 17 -14.46 -18.91 2.60
CA GLU A 17 -14.90 -20.28 2.85
C GLU A 17 -14.03 -21.17 1.95
N ILE A 18 -12.89 -21.58 2.46
CA ILE A 18 -12.09 -22.63 1.86
C ILE A 18 -12.93 -23.88 2.09
N LYS A 19 -13.74 -24.24 1.09
CA LYS A 19 -14.51 -25.49 1.08
C LYS A 19 -13.55 -26.62 1.47
N THR A 20 -13.83 -27.24 2.61
CA THR A 20 -13.03 -28.27 3.27
C THR A 20 -12.96 -29.59 2.48
N THR A 21 -13.48 -29.62 1.25
CA THR A 21 -13.56 -30.79 0.38
C THR A 21 -12.25 -31.13 -0.34
N GLU A 22 -11.24 -30.27 -0.35
CA GLU A 22 -9.95 -30.59 -0.98
C GLU A 22 -8.92 -31.14 0.03
N ARG A 23 -8.77 -32.47 0.01
CA ARG A 23 -8.10 -33.30 1.03
C ARG A 23 -6.57 -33.44 0.93
N THR A 24 -5.87 -32.69 0.08
CA THR A 24 -4.39 -32.83 -0.02
C THR A 24 -3.68 -31.49 -0.07
N LYS A 25 -2.75 -31.27 0.89
CA LYS A 25 -1.89 -30.09 1.00
C LYS A 25 -1.19 -29.76 -0.33
N PHE A 26 -0.79 -30.78 -1.08
CA PHE A 26 -0.12 -30.63 -2.39
C PHE A 26 -1.04 -30.07 -3.48
N LYS A 27 -2.31 -30.50 -3.52
CA LYS A 27 -3.31 -29.99 -4.48
C LYS A 27 -3.76 -28.56 -4.14
N ARG A 28 -3.79 -28.21 -2.85
CA ARG A 28 -3.96 -26.82 -2.40
C ARG A 28 -2.80 -25.92 -2.83
N MET A 29 -1.56 -26.42 -2.89
CA MET A 29 -0.41 -25.64 -3.36
C MET A 29 -0.36 -25.52 -4.89
N PHE A 30 -0.80 -26.55 -5.63
CA PHE A 30 -0.77 -26.54 -7.11
C PHE A 30 -1.95 -25.78 -7.75
N ASN A 31 -3.11 -25.70 -7.08
CA ASN A 31 -4.24 -24.87 -7.53
C ASN A 31 -4.07 -23.37 -7.23
N LEU A 32 -3.08 -23.00 -6.43
CA LEU A 32 -2.68 -21.61 -6.21
C LEU A 32 -1.62 -21.30 -7.27
N SER A 33 -2.01 -20.60 -8.33
CA SER A 33 -1.04 -20.01 -9.27
C SER A 33 0.10 -19.34 -8.47
N ALA A 34 1.34 -19.37 -8.95
CA ALA A 34 2.48 -18.76 -8.24
C ALA A 34 2.22 -17.29 -7.83
N LEU A 35 1.36 -16.59 -8.57
CA LEU A 35 0.84 -15.26 -8.23
C LEU A 35 -0.04 -15.25 -6.98
N PHE A 36 -0.90 -16.23 -6.81
CA PHE A 36 -1.72 -16.39 -5.60
C PHE A 36 -0.83 -16.73 -4.39
N PHE A 37 0.22 -17.53 -4.59
CA PHE A 37 1.22 -17.77 -3.54
C PHE A 37 2.01 -16.51 -3.18
N ILE A 38 2.53 -15.77 -4.17
CA ILE A 38 3.31 -14.53 -3.94
C ILE A 38 2.45 -13.42 -3.35
N ASN A 39 1.23 -13.22 -3.87
CA ASN A 39 0.28 -12.24 -3.34
C ASN A 39 -0.10 -12.60 -1.90
N ASN A 40 -0.45 -13.86 -1.62
CA ASN A 40 -0.77 -14.29 -0.26
C ASN A 40 0.45 -14.22 0.67
N ALA A 41 1.65 -14.54 0.19
CA ALA A 41 2.86 -14.44 0.98
C ALA A 41 3.20 -12.97 1.31
N GLY A 42 3.01 -12.07 0.35
CA GLY A 42 3.15 -10.62 0.54
C GLY A 42 2.11 -10.08 1.52
N GLU A 43 0.83 -10.41 1.32
CA GLU A 43 -0.26 -10.01 2.21
C GLU A 43 -0.04 -10.55 3.63
N HIS A 44 0.34 -11.83 3.76
CA HIS A 44 0.69 -12.45 5.03
C HIS A 44 1.87 -11.72 5.70
N MET A 45 2.95 -11.43 4.97
CA MET A 45 4.11 -10.72 5.51
C MET A 45 3.74 -9.32 5.99
N MET A 46 2.96 -8.58 5.20
CA MET A 46 2.54 -7.21 5.53
C MET A 46 1.61 -7.19 6.76
N GLN A 47 0.62 -8.09 6.80
CA GLN A 47 -0.34 -8.15 7.89
C GLN A 47 0.32 -8.61 9.19
N VAL A 48 1.13 -9.67 9.13
CA VAL A 48 1.87 -10.18 10.30
C VAL A 48 2.83 -9.13 10.83
N ARG A 49 3.57 -8.42 9.97
CA ARG A 49 4.50 -7.38 10.42
C ARG A 49 3.78 -6.24 11.14
N ALA A 50 2.64 -5.80 10.63
CA ALA A 50 1.85 -4.75 11.29
C ALA A 50 1.24 -5.24 12.61
N GLY A 51 0.75 -6.49 12.66
CA GLY A 51 0.26 -7.10 13.89
C GLY A 51 1.34 -7.21 14.96
N LEU A 52 2.53 -7.70 14.60
CA LEU A 52 3.69 -7.78 15.50
C LEU A 52 4.13 -6.39 15.98
N ALA A 53 4.14 -5.38 15.12
CA ALA A 53 4.47 -4.01 15.52
C ALA A 53 3.47 -3.42 16.53
N ILE A 54 2.19 -3.79 16.43
CA ILE A 54 1.17 -3.38 17.40
C ILE A 54 1.40 -4.07 18.74
N LEU A 55 1.70 -5.37 18.74
CA LEU A 55 2.05 -6.12 19.96
C LEU A 55 3.31 -5.55 20.63
N GLU A 56 4.34 -5.24 19.84
CA GLU A 56 5.57 -4.60 20.30
C GLU A 56 5.31 -3.22 20.92
N SER A 57 4.44 -2.42 20.30
CA SER A 57 4.09 -1.08 20.79
C SER A 57 3.20 -1.09 22.04
N THR A 58 2.59 -2.24 22.37
CA THR A 58 1.66 -2.37 23.49
C THR A 58 2.45 -2.78 24.72
N LYS A 59 2.51 -1.91 25.73
CA LYS A 59 3.23 -2.18 26.97
C LYS A 59 2.43 -3.12 27.88
N ALA A 60 3.13 -4.09 28.47
CA ALA A 60 2.63 -4.99 29.49
C ALA A 60 3.08 -4.53 30.88
N PHE A 61 2.21 -4.68 31.87
CA PHE A 61 2.46 -4.29 33.26
C PHE A 61 2.15 -5.44 34.21
N ASN A 62 2.75 -5.44 35.40
CA ASN A 62 2.35 -6.31 36.50
C ASN A 62 1.20 -5.69 37.32
N LYS A 63 0.72 -6.40 38.35
CA LYS A 63 -0.32 -5.92 39.28
C LYS A 63 0.03 -4.59 39.97
N ASP A 64 1.32 -4.36 40.17
CA ASP A 64 1.86 -3.18 40.86
C ASP A 64 2.15 -2.01 39.93
N GLY A 65 1.82 -2.13 38.63
CA GLY A 65 2.02 -1.09 37.62
C GLY A 65 3.47 -0.96 37.10
N VAL A 66 4.36 -1.90 37.43
CA VAL A 66 5.72 -1.98 36.88
C VAL A 66 5.67 -2.50 35.45
N GLU A 67 6.36 -1.80 34.54
CA GLU A 67 6.47 -2.17 33.12
C GLU A 67 7.28 -3.47 32.97
N LEU A 68 6.65 -4.50 32.41
CA LEU A 68 7.26 -5.82 32.15
C LEU A 68 7.92 -5.91 30.76
N GLY A 69 7.72 -4.90 29.91
CA GLY A 69 8.20 -4.86 28.52
C GLY A 69 7.04 -4.81 27.52
N SER A 70 7.29 -5.20 26.27
CA SER A 70 6.25 -5.26 25.25
C SER A 70 5.34 -6.47 25.45
N LEU A 71 4.10 -6.38 24.96
CA LEU A 71 3.18 -7.51 24.95
C LEU A 71 3.74 -8.64 24.08
N LEU A 72 4.50 -8.32 23.03
CA LEU A 72 5.15 -9.33 22.20
C LEU A 72 6.15 -10.18 23.00
N ASP A 73 6.99 -9.54 23.82
CA ASP A 73 8.04 -10.21 24.62
C ASP A 73 7.46 -11.13 25.68
N GLN A 74 6.27 -10.81 26.19
CA GLN A 74 5.60 -11.63 27.20
C GLN A 74 5.04 -12.95 26.65
N HIS A 75 4.88 -13.07 25.33
CA HIS A 75 4.38 -14.31 24.73
C HIS A 75 5.53 -15.26 24.44
N SER A 76 5.48 -16.45 25.06
CA SER A 76 6.47 -17.51 24.82
C SER A 76 5.82 -18.74 24.18
N SER A 77 6.59 -19.58 23.52
CA SER A 77 6.11 -20.87 23.00
C SER A 77 6.64 -21.99 23.88
N VAL A 78 5.76 -22.71 24.56
CA VAL A 78 6.12 -23.90 25.35
C VAL A 78 5.47 -25.11 24.68
N LYS A 79 6.29 -26.04 24.18
CA LYS A 79 5.85 -27.29 23.50
C LYS A 79 4.86 -27.07 22.34
N GLY A 80 5.09 -26.03 21.53
CA GLY A 80 4.27 -25.73 20.35
C GLY A 80 2.90 -25.11 20.65
N LYS A 81 2.64 -24.74 21.91
CA LYS A 81 1.49 -23.93 22.31
C LYS A 81 1.96 -22.55 22.77
N LEU A 82 1.16 -21.53 22.47
CA LEU A 82 1.41 -20.18 22.95
C LEU A 82 1.15 -20.13 24.46
N ASN A 83 2.16 -19.76 25.23
CA ASN A 83 2.06 -19.48 26.64
C ASN A 83 1.82 -17.99 26.83
N VAL A 84 0.64 -17.66 27.34
CA VAL A 84 0.22 -16.30 27.70
C VAL A 84 0.27 -16.20 29.22
N PRO A 85 1.19 -15.42 29.81
CA PRO A 85 1.26 -15.25 31.26
C PRO A 85 -0.06 -14.69 31.81
N GLN A 86 -0.59 -15.32 32.87
CA GLN A 86 -1.92 -14.98 33.42
C GLN A 86 -1.96 -13.69 34.24
N ASP A 87 -0.80 -13.10 34.56
CA ASP A 87 -0.66 -11.90 35.40
C ASP A 87 -0.15 -10.68 34.61
N ILE A 88 -0.58 -10.54 33.36
CA ILE A 88 -0.30 -9.35 32.54
C ILE A 88 -1.45 -8.36 32.66
N TYR A 89 -1.11 -7.08 32.76
CA TYR A 89 -2.03 -5.95 32.73
C TYR A 89 -1.70 -5.05 31.55
N VAL A 90 -2.74 -4.50 30.91
CA VAL A 90 -2.63 -3.54 29.82
C VAL A 90 -3.34 -2.26 30.26
N LYS A 91 -2.81 -1.12 29.83
CA LYS A 91 -3.39 0.19 30.12
C LYS A 91 -4.59 0.47 29.21
N ASP A 92 -5.77 0.66 29.79
CA ASP A 92 -6.97 1.08 29.06
C ASP A 92 -6.95 2.60 28.78
N LYS A 93 -7.88 3.11 27.97
CA LYS A 93 -8.00 4.53 27.58
C LYS A 93 -7.98 5.49 28.75
N ASP A 94 -8.62 5.11 29.85
CA ASP A 94 -8.78 5.92 31.07
C ASP A 94 -7.51 5.89 31.94
N GLY A 95 -6.50 5.14 31.50
CA GLY A 95 -5.23 4.99 32.18
C GLY A 95 -5.21 3.91 33.27
N SER A 96 -6.32 3.21 33.47
CA SER A 96 -6.43 2.08 34.40
C SER A 96 -5.71 0.84 33.88
N PHE A 97 -5.08 0.10 34.79
CA PHE A 97 -4.48 -1.21 34.51
C PHE A 97 -5.58 -2.28 34.53
N VAL A 98 -5.88 -2.84 33.37
CA VAL A 98 -6.87 -3.92 33.22
C VAL A 98 -6.14 -5.22 32.96
N LYS A 99 -6.59 -6.30 33.61
CA LYS A 99 -6.03 -7.63 33.41
C LYS A 99 -6.18 -8.04 31.95
N PHE A 100 -5.13 -8.62 31.38
CA PHE A 100 -5.14 -9.17 30.04
C PHE A 100 -6.07 -10.39 29.99
N ASP A 101 -7.23 -10.22 29.36
CA ASP A 101 -8.28 -11.23 29.18
C ASP A 101 -8.66 -11.37 27.69
N GLU A 102 -9.64 -12.22 27.39
CA GLU A 102 -10.15 -12.39 26.02
C GLU A 102 -10.72 -11.09 25.44
N ASN A 103 -11.27 -10.19 26.27
CA ASN A 103 -11.78 -8.90 25.81
C ASN A 103 -10.64 -7.99 25.36
N GLN A 104 -9.54 -7.92 26.11
CA GLN A 104 -8.35 -7.16 25.73
C GLN A 104 -7.68 -7.76 24.49
N GLN A 105 -7.62 -9.09 24.37
CA GLN A 105 -7.16 -9.78 23.17
C GLN A 105 -8.00 -9.38 21.94
N ASN A 106 -9.33 -9.37 22.07
CA ASN A 106 -10.24 -8.95 20.99
C ASN A 106 -10.06 -7.47 20.63
N ARG A 107 -9.90 -6.58 21.61
CA ARG A 107 -9.61 -5.16 21.34
C ARG A 107 -8.30 -4.97 20.59
N ILE A 108 -7.26 -5.73 20.92
CA ILE A 108 -5.99 -5.70 20.18
C ILE A 108 -6.18 -6.24 18.76
N SER A 109 -6.94 -7.33 18.59
CA SER A 109 -7.29 -7.85 17.26
C SER A 109 -8.05 -6.82 16.41
N ASP A 110 -9.04 -6.14 16.98
CA ASP A 110 -9.80 -5.08 16.34
C ASP A 110 -8.90 -3.90 15.94
N ARG A 111 -7.95 -3.53 16.81
CA ARG A 111 -6.96 -2.49 16.54
C ARG A 111 -6.03 -2.89 15.40
N ILE A 112 -5.55 -4.13 15.37
CA ILE A 112 -4.75 -4.69 14.27
C ILE A 112 -5.54 -4.60 12.97
N GLY A 113 -6.77 -5.10 12.94
CA GLY A 113 -7.64 -5.01 11.77
C GLY A 113 -7.95 -3.60 11.30
N ALA A 114 -8.14 -2.67 12.24
CA ALA A 114 -8.36 -1.28 11.90
C ALA A 114 -7.12 -0.63 11.26
N VAL A 115 -5.92 -0.92 11.78
CA VAL A 115 -4.68 -0.43 11.18
C VAL A 115 -4.48 -1.05 9.79
N LEU A 116 -4.70 -2.35 9.64
CA LEU A 116 -4.59 -3.05 8.36
C LEU A 116 -5.55 -2.51 7.31
N ARG A 117 -6.82 -2.29 7.67
CA ARG A 117 -7.79 -1.66 6.77
C ARG A 117 -7.36 -0.27 6.32
N LYS A 118 -6.81 0.54 7.22
CA LYS A 118 -6.26 1.86 6.90
C LYS A 118 -5.00 1.83 6.03
N LEU A 119 -4.27 0.72 6.01
CA LEU A 119 -3.07 0.54 5.18
C LEU A 119 -3.38 -0.08 3.82
N HIS A 120 -4.34 -1.01 3.74
CA HIS A 120 -4.52 -1.89 2.59
C HIS A 120 -5.91 -1.86 1.97
N GLY A 121 -6.87 -1.14 2.56
CA GLY A 121 -8.27 -1.11 2.13
C GLY A 121 -9.16 -2.08 2.92
N ASN A 122 -10.48 -1.88 2.84
CA ASN A 122 -11.47 -2.71 3.52
C ASN A 122 -12.11 -3.72 2.57
N TYR A 123 -11.54 -4.92 2.45
CA TYR A 123 -12.02 -6.00 1.57
C TYR A 123 -13.28 -6.74 2.12
N SER A 124 -14.17 -6.06 2.85
CA SER A 124 -15.39 -6.70 3.37
C SER A 124 -16.44 -6.93 2.26
N GLN A 125 -17.14 -8.06 2.32
CA GLN A 125 -18.24 -8.37 1.39
C GLN A 125 -19.40 -7.35 1.45
N GLN A 126 -19.59 -6.67 2.58
CA GLN A 126 -20.61 -5.62 2.72
C GLN A 126 -20.27 -4.40 1.85
N THR A 127 -19.00 -3.99 1.79
CA THR A 127 -18.56 -2.94 0.88
C THR A 127 -18.76 -3.37 -0.58
N ALA A 128 -18.49 -4.64 -0.90
CA ALA A 128 -18.68 -5.20 -2.24
C ALA A 128 -20.14 -5.19 -2.73
N ASN A 129 -21.12 -5.17 -1.83
CA ASN A 129 -22.54 -5.11 -2.19
C ASN A 129 -23.03 -3.68 -2.51
N MET A 130 -22.50 -2.65 -1.83
CA MET A 130 -22.75 -1.24 -2.21
C MET A 130 -22.09 -0.88 -3.54
N MET A 131 -21.02 -1.58 -3.92
CA MET A 131 -20.26 -1.36 -5.16
C MET A 131 -20.94 -1.86 -6.44
N LYS A 132 -22.03 -2.64 -6.36
CA LYS A 132 -22.65 -3.29 -7.54
C LYS A 132 -23.48 -2.36 -8.44
N GLN A 133 -23.59 -1.07 -8.14
CA GLN A 133 -24.47 -0.15 -8.88
C GLN A 133 -23.90 0.29 -10.24
N ASP A 134 -22.58 0.20 -10.46
CA ASP A 134 -21.94 0.40 -11.77
C ASP A 134 -20.72 -0.50 -11.88
N ALA A 135 -20.72 -1.44 -12.83
CA ALA A 135 -19.64 -2.43 -13.00
C ALA A 135 -18.26 -1.81 -13.31
N ARG A 136 -18.22 -0.61 -13.93
CA ARG A 136 -16.95 0.08 -14.24
C ARG A 136 -16.41 0.79 -12.99
N LEU A 137 -17.29 1.46 -12.25
CA LEU A 137 -16.96 2.05 -10.96
C LEU A 137 -16.58 0.97 -9.93
N ALA A 138 -17.28 -0.16 -9.95
CA ALA A 138 -17.00 -1.34 -9.12
C ALA A 138 -15.62 -1.91 -9.37
N LEU A 139 -15.16 -1.97 -10.62
CA LEU A 139 -13.80 -2.43 -10.94
C LEU A 139 -12.75 -1.42 -10.46
N VAL A 140 -12.94 -0.13 -10.73
CA VAL A 140 -12.01 0.91 -10.27
C VAL A 140 -11.92 0.95 -8.74
N ILE A 141 -13.04 0.82 -8.03
CA ILE A 141 -13.09 0.88 -6.56
C ILE A 141 -12.62 -0.45 -5.94
N LYS A 142 -13.04 -1.62 -6.44
CA LYS A 142 -12.59 -2.95 -5.94
C LYS A 142 -11.08 -3.13 -6.03
N TYR A 143 -10.45 -2.49 -7.00
CA TYR A 143 -8.99 -2.49 -7.16
C TYR A 143 -8.28 -1.31 -6.46
N ARG A 144 -9.05 -0.41 -5.83
CA ARG A 144 -8.59 0.83 -5.20
C ARG A 144 -9.27 1.12 -3.85
N ASP A 145 -9.65 0.09 -3.10
CA ASP A 145 -10.16 0.29 -1.74
C ASP A 145 -9.13 1.00 -0.84
N TRP A 146 -7.83 0.82 -1.13
CA TRP A 146 -6.75 1.59 -0.54
C TRP A 146 -6.81 3.08 -0.87
N ALA A 147 -7.36 3.49 -2.02
CA ALA A 147 -7.50 4.89 -2.40
C ALA A 147 -8.63 5.56 -1.63
N TYR A 148 -9.74 4.86 -1.38
CA TYR A 148 -10.79 5.37 -0.50
C TYR A 148 -10.28 5.58 0.93
N GLU A 149 -9.66 4.55 1.52
CA GLU A 149 -9.04 4.66 2.85
C GLU A 149 -7.92 5.72 2.87
N GLY A 150 -7.13 5.82 1.79
CA GLY A 150 -6.12 6.84 1.59
C GLY A 150 -6.69 8.26 1.55
N PHE A 151 -7.88 8.43 0.94
CA PHE A 151 -8.59 9.71 0.91
C PHE A 151 -9.15 10.06 2.29
N ILE A 152 -9.81 9.13 2.97
CA ILE A 152 -10.35 9.34 4.32
C ILE A 152 -9.23 9.65 5.32
N ARG A 153 -8.06 9.00 5.21
CA ARG A 153 -6.90 9.31 6.05
C ARG A 153 -6.40 10.74 5.86
N ARG A 154 -6.51 11.32 4.67
CA ARG A 154 -6.07 12.70 4.37
C ARG A 154 -7.13 13.72 4.71
N TRP A 155 -8.34 13.52 4.20
CA TRP A 155 -9.42 14.52 4.18
C TRP A 155 -10.59 14.20 5.11
N GLY A 156 -10.55 13.08 5.84
CA GLY A 156 -11.63 12.66 6.72
C GLY A 156 -11.95 13.68 7.81
N LYS A 157 -13.24 13.85 8.09
CA LYS A 157 -13.72 14.66 9.23
C LYS A 157 -13.31 13.99 10.55
N LYS A 158 -13.20 14.79 11.62
CA LYS A 158 -12.99 14.26 12.98
C LYS A 158 -14.13 13.29 13.31
N GLN A 159 -13.78 12.07 13.65
CA GLN A 159 -14.72 11.02 14.02
C GLN A 159 -14.14 10.14 15.11
N ASN A 160 -14.99 9.64 16.00
CA ASN A 160 -14.59 8.65 16.99
C ASN A 160 -14.47 7.29 16.32
N TYR A 161 -13.25 6.80 16.16
CA TYR A 161 -13.00 5.53 15.49
C TYR A 161 -12.97 4.40 16.53
N ARG A 162 -14.11 3.76 16.76
CA ARG A 162 -14.33 2.80 17.85
C ARG A 162 -13.27 1.70 17.93
N MET A 163 -12.88 1.11 16.81
CA MET A 163 -11.89 0.02 16.75
C MET A 163 -10.43 0.46 16.99
N LEU A 164 -10.14 1.75 16.83
CA LEU A 164 -8.83 2.34 17.17
C LEU A 164 -8.89 3.08 18.49
N GLU A 165 -10.07 3.12 19.11
CA GLU A 165 -10.21 3.61 20.45
C GLU A 165 -9.81 5.09 20.62
N GLN A 166 -9.81 5.86 19.53
CA GLN A 166 -9.35 7.24 19.49
C GLN A 166 -10.16 8.08 18.49
N ASP A 167 -10.22 9.38 18.75
CA ASP A 167 -10.69 10.35 17.76
C ASP A 167 -9.65 10.48 16.64
N VAL A 168 -10.10 10.24 15.41
CA VAL A 168 -9.25 10.36 14.22
C VAL A 168 -9.76 11.49 13.36
N GLU A 169 -8.84 12.36 12.95
CA GLU A 169 -9.06 13.38 11.93
C GLU A 169 -8.08 13.16 10.77
N GLY A 170 -8.51 13.51 9.56
CA GLY A 170 -7.67 13.48 8.37
C GLY A 170 -6.44 14.38 8.53
N PHE A 171 -5.26 13.85 8.22
CA PHE A 171 -4.00 14.54 8.52
C PHE A 171 -3.75 15.79 7.66
N TYR A 172 -4.42 15.96 6.51
CA TYR A 172 -4.38 17.23 5.77
C TYR A 172 -5.17 18.33 6.47
N ARG A 173 -6.27 18.00 7.15
CA ARG A 173 -7.05 18.98 7.91
C ARG A 173 -6.27 19.44 9.13
N THR A 174 -5.82 18.50 9.95
CA THR A 174 -5.04 18.80 11.15
C THR A 174 -3.72 19.47 10.77
N GLY A 175 -2.96 18.86 9.85
CA GLY A 175 -1.66 19.35 9.42
C GLY A 175 -1.73 20.72 8.75
N GLY A 176 -2.65 20.90 7.80
CA GLY A 176 -2.86 22.19 7.14
C GLY A 176 -3.28 23.29 8.10
N ARG A 177 -4.22 23.01 9.02
CA ARG A 177 -4.65 23.95 10.08
C ARG A 177 -3.46 24.38 10.94
N VAL A 178 -2.68 23.42 11.46
CA VAL A 178 -1.54 23.70 12.34
C VAL A 178 -0.45 24.46 11.59
N ILE A 179 -0.05 24.01 10.41
CA ILE A 179 1.00 24.68 9.61
C ILE A 179 0.58 26.10 9.24
N TRP A 180 -0.68 26.32 8.87
CA TRP A 180 -1.21 27.65 8.61
C TRP A 180 -1.16 28.56 9.85
N GLN A 181 -1.56 28.04 11.01
CA GLN A 181 -1.49 28.76 12.28
C GLN A 181 -0.04 29.11 12.66
N LEU A 182 0.89 28.15 12.53
CA LEU A 182 2.32 28.38 12.77
C LEU A 182 2.88 29.46 11.83
N ALA A 183 2.49 29.46 10.55
CA ALA A 183 2.91 30.50 9.60
C ALA A 183 2.37 31.89 9.97
N GLN A 184 1.13 31.97 10.46
CA GLN A 184 0.55 33.22 10.95
C GLN A 184 1.23 33.72 12.23
N ASP A 185 1.53 32.82 13.17
CA ASP A 185 2.22 33.14 14.41
C ASP A 185 3.65 33.63 14.14
N LEU A 186 4.36 32.98 13.21
CA LEU A 186 5.68 33.39 12.75
C LEU A 186 5.65 34.79 12.11
N ARG A 187 4.68 35.06 11.22
CA ARG A 187 4.51 36.38 10.60
C ARG A 187 4.23 37.48 11.62
N LYS A 188 3.59 37.15 12.75
CA LYS A 188 3.32 38.06 13.86
C LYS A 188 4.44 38.11 14.90
N MET A 189 5.57 37.42 14.68
CA MET A 189 6.70 37.30 15.61
C MET A 189 6.31 36.72 16.99
N LYS A 190 5.26 35.89 17.04
CA LYS A 190 4.67 35.32 18.26
C LYS A 190 5.27 33.96 18.60
N PHE A 191 6.57 33.91 18.87
CA PHE A 191 7.30 32.66 19.09
C PHE A 191 6.83 31.86 20.32
N ASP A 192 6.43 32.56 21.40
CA ASP A 192 5.94 31.90 22.62
C ASP A 192 4.62 31.16 22.38
N LEU A 193 3.70 31.81 21.66
CA LEU A 193 2.41 31.23 21.28
C LEU A 193 2.60 30.02 20.34
N MET A 194 3.61 30.05 19.48
CA MET A 194 3.95 28.93 18.61
C MET A 194 4.34 27.68 19.41
N LYS A 195 5.18 27.86 20.44
CA LYS A 195 5.62 26.77 21.32
C LYS A 195 4.48 26.22 22.15
N GLU A 196 3.64 27.09 22.71
CA GLU A 196 2.46 26.72 23.49
C GLU A 196 1.43 25.96 22.64
N ASN A 197 1.10 26.48 21.45
CA ASN A 197 0.19 25.84 20.50
C ASN A 197 0.67 24.43 20.13
N TRP A 198 1.99 24.25 19.91
CA TRP A 198 2.56 22.94 19.62
C TRP A 198 2.50 21.97 20.81
N GLN A 199 2.78 22.45 22.03
CA GLN A 199 2.75 21.63 23.24
C GLN A 199 1.34 21.12 23.52
N ASN A 200 0.32 21.95 23.30
CA ASN A 200 -1.09 21.66 23.53
C ASN A 200 -1.70 20.66 22.53
N LEU A 201 -1.02 20.34 21.42
CA LEU A 201 -1.50 19.32 20.47
C LEU A 201 -1.46 17.92 21.09
N THR A 202 -2.52 17.16 20.83
CA THR A 202 -2.58 15.73 21.19
C THR A 202 -1.47 14.93 20.47
N PRO A 203 -1.06 13.77 21.00
CA PRO A 203 -0.09 12.91 20.31
C PRO A 203 -0.51 12.54 18.87
N HIS A 204 -1.81 12.33 18.65
CA HIS A 204 -2.36 12.03 17.33
C HIS A 204 -2.26 13.24 16.39
N GLU A 205 -2.57 14.45 16.86
CA GLU A 205 -2.43 15.66 16.04
C GLU A 205 -0.97 15.93 15.68
N LYS A 206 -0.03 15.75 16.61
CA LYS A 206 1.42 15.83 16.34
C LYS A 206 1.84 14.81 15.26
N ALA A 207 1.33 13.58 15.33
CA ALA A 207 1.58 12.56 14.32
C ALA A 207 0.98 12.94 12.95
N ASN A 208 -0.21 13.54 12.93
CA ASN A 208 -0.84 14.05 11.70
C ASN A 208 -0.01 15.18 11.07
N VAL A 209 0.52 16.12 11.85
CA VAL A 209 1.40 17.18 11.33
C VAL A 209 2.66 16.57 10.72
N ARG A 210 3.31 15.61 11.39
CA ARG A 210 4.48 14.92 10.83
C ARG A 210 4.16 14.24 9.50
N ARG A 211 3.03 13.52 9.41
CA ARG A 211 2.58 12.87 8.17
C ARG A 211 2.35 13.89 7.06
N PHE A 212 1.69 15.01 7.37
CA PHE A 212 1.45 16.09 6.42
C PHE A 212 2.75 16.67 5.86
N VAL A 213 3.71 16.99 6.74
CA VAL A 213 5.01 17.53 6.34
C VAL A 213 5.83 16.51 5.55
N ILE A 214 5.88 15.25 5.98
CA ILE A 214 6.60 14.18 5.26
C ILE A 214 6.01 13.98 3.87
N GLU A 215 4.69 13.98 3.73
CA GLU A 215 4.06 13.80 2.42
C GLU A 215 4.30 15.01 1.52
N GLY A 216 4.22 16.23 2.04
CA GLY A 216 4.60 17.43 1.30
C GLY A 216 6.07 17.41 0.85
N ALA A 217 6.97 16.95 1.73
CA ALA A 217 8.39 16.79 1.41
C ALA A 217 8.62 15.71 0.36
N MET A 218 7.90 14.58 0.41
CA MET A 218 7.96 13.52 -0.59
C MET A 218 7.46 14.02 -1.96
N ILE A 219 6.32 14.72 -2.01
CA ILE A 219 5.81 15.31 -3.26
C ILE A 219 6.85 16.27 -3.85
N THR A 220 7.40 17.17 -3.01
CA THR A 220 8.41 18.14 -3.45
C THR A 220 9.68 17.45 -3.94
N ALA A 221 10.17 16.43 -3.22
CA ALA A 221 11.35 15.66 -3.59
C ALA A 221 11.13 14.93 -4.92
N MET A 222 9.98 14.28 -5.11
CA MET A 222 9.67 13.56 -6.35
C MET A 222 9.46 14.52 -7.52
N PHE A 223 8.84 15.67 -7.30
CA PHE A 223 8.72 16.72 -8.32
C PHE A 223 10.09 17.23 -8.76
N THR A 224 10.97 17.57 -7.82
CA THR A 224 12.33 18.03 -8.11
C THR A 224 13.15 16.94 -8.79
N ALA A 225 13.08 15.69 -8.32
CA ALA A 225 13.75 14.56 -8.95
C ALA A 225 13.24 14.33 -10.38
N GLY A 226 11.93 14.38 -10.60
CA GLY A 226 11.34 14.26 -11.94
C GLY A 226 11.78 15.38 -12.88
N ALA A 227 11.86 16.62 -12.39
CA ALA A 227 12.34 17.76 -13.17
C ALA A 227 13.83 17.63 -13.54
N LEU A 228 14.69 17.22 -12.60
CA LEU A 228 16.12 16.98 -12.85
C LEU A 228 16.32 15.83 -13.84
N LEU A 229 15.61 14.71 -13.63
CA LEU A 229 15.66 13.57 -14.54
C LEU A 229 15.20 14.00 -15.93
N SER A 230 14.08 14.72 -16.07
CA SER A 230 13.60 15.20 -17.37
C SER A 230 14.61 16.09 -18.11
N GLN A 231 15.40 16.91 -17.41
CA GLN A 231 16.46 17.71 -18.03
C GLN A 231 17.63 16.84 -18.49
N ALA A 232 18.01 15.85 -17.70
CA ALA A 232 19.06 14.90 -18.04
C ALA A 232 18.67 13.99 -19.23
N GLY A 233 17.39 13.85 -19.55
CA GLY A 233 16.91 12.88 -20.55
C GLY A 233 17.54 13.02 -21.93
N LYS A 234 17.67 14.25 -22.44
CA LYS A 234 18.30 14.49 -23.75
C LYS A 234 19.78 14.11 -23.76
N LEU A 235 20.50 14.44 -22.69
CA LEU A 235 21.91 14.09 -22.54
C LEU A 235 22.10 12.57 -22.45
N MET A 236 21.24 11.90 -21.69
CA MET A 236 21.27 10.44 -21.55
C MET A 236 20.97 9.72 -22.87
N ASP A 237 19.98 10.20 -23.64
CA ASP A 237 19.65 9.64 -24.94
C ASP A 237 20.75 9.93 -25.98
N GLU A 238 21.45 11.07 -25.91
CA GLU A 238 22.57 11.42 -26.80
C GLU A 238 23.85 10.64 -26.49
N GLU A 239 24.15 10.41 -25.20
CA GLU A 239 25.38 9.73 -24.76
C GLU A 239 25.26 8.21 -24.80
N TYR A 240 24.11 7.65 -24.41
CA TYR A 240 23.87 6.21 -24.27
C TYR A 240 22.80 5.67 -25.24
N GLY A 241 22.52 6.40 -26.33
CA GLY A 241 21.54 6.01 -27.35
C GLY A 241 22.01 4.94 -28.34
N SER A 242 23.11 4.24 -28.06
CA SER A 242 23.67 3.21 -28.94
C SER A 242 23.07 1.82 -28.68
N ASP A 243 23.18 0.91 -29.64
CA ASP A 243 22.73 -0.48 -29.51
C ASP A 243 23.67 -1.36 -28.65
N SER A 244 24.70 -0.78 -28.01
CA SER A 244 25.58 -1.51 -27.09
C SER A 244 24.81 -2.06 -25.88
N TYR A 245 25.21 -3.23 -25.39
CA TYR A 245 24.61 -3.82 -24.18
C TYR A 245 24.79 -2.92 -22.94
N GLU A 246 25.96 -2.31 -22.78
CA GLU A 246 26.27 -1.45 -21.63
C GLU A 246 25.43 -0.17 -21.65
N ASP A 247 25.36 0.49 -22.80
CA ASP A 247 24.56 1.70 -23.00
C ASP A 247 23.07 1.44 -22.78
N ASN A 248 22.56 0.31 -23.28
CA ASN A 248 21.19 -0.13 -23.04
C ASN A 248 20.90 -0.37 -21.55
N LEU A 249 21.86 -0.89 -20.78
CA LEU A 249 21.68 -1.09 -19.34
C LEU A 249 21.62 0.26 -18.61
N VAL A 250 22.53 1.18 -18.94
CA VAL A 250 22.57 2.53 -18.36
C VAL A 250 21.30 3.29 -18.68
N LEU A 251 20.92 3.37 -19.96
CA LEU A 251 19.72 4.05 -20.42
C LEU A 251 18.45 3.42 -19.84
N GLY A 252 18.42 2.09 -19.73
CA GLY A 252 17.32 1.35 -19.12
C GLY A 252 17.16 1.69 -17.63
N SER A 253 18.25 1.69 -16.87
CA SER A 253 18.24 2.05 -15.45
C SER A 253 17.77 3.48 -15.20
N TYR A 254 18.22 4.44 -16.02
CA TYR A 254 17.81 5.83 -15.95
C TYR A 254 16.31 6.00 -16.27
N ARG A 255 15.82 5.33 -17.31
CA ARG A 255 14.39 5.35 -17.66
C ARG A 255 13.55 4.69 -16.56
N LEU A 256 14.06 3.65 -15.89
CA LEU A 256 13.36 2.99 -14.77
C LEU A 256 13.23 3.93 -13.58
N LEU A 257 14.32 4.62 -13.24
CA LEU A 257 14.33 5.61 -12.17
C LEU A 257 13.35 6.75 -12.46
N THR A 258 13.32 7.24 -13.70
CA THR A 258 12.39 8.28 -14.14
C THR A 258 10.94 7.80 -14.04
N TYR A 259 10.67 6.57 -14.49
CA TYR A 259 9.36 5.93 -14.38
C TYR A 259 8.88 5.82 -12.92
N GLU A 260 9.70 5.26 -12.02
CA GLU A 260 9.31 5.09 -10.62
C GLU A 260 9.14 6.44 -9.90
N THR A 261 9.96 7.44 -10.25
CA THR A 261 9.82 8.80 -9.72
C THR A 261 8.48 9.44 -10.13
N ASN A 262 8.14 9.41 -11.42
CA ASN A 262 6.90 10.01 -11.93
C ASN A 262 5.67 9.24 -11.45
N ARG A 263 5.78 7.92 -11.35
CA ARG A 263 4.73 7.06 -10.77
C ARG A 263 4.49 7.39 -9.29
N LEU A 264 5.55 7.46 -8.47
CA LEU A 264 5.42 7.76 -7.05
C LEU A 264 4.87 9.17 -6.83
N TYR A 265 5.32 10.14 -7.64
CA TYR A 265 4.73 11.49 -7.67
C TYR A 265 3.22 11.43 -7.95
N THR A 266 2.82 10.74 -9.01
CA THR A 266 1.40 10.60 -9.41
C THR A 266 0.58 9.91 -8.32
N GLU A 267 1.09 8.83 -7.73
CA GLU A 267 0.41 8.06 -6.67
C GLU A 267 0.16 8.91 -5.41
N ILE A 268 1.13 9.73 -5.01
CA ILE A 268 0.99 10.58 -3.82
C ILE A 268 0.17 11.84 -4.14
N PHE A 269 0.40 12.47 -5.30
CA PHE A 269 -0.24 13.74 -5.66
C PHE A 269 -1.69 13.57 -6.14
N ALA A 270 -2.11 12.36 -6.55
CA ALA A 270 -3.50 12.03 -6.88
C ALA A 270 -4.52 12.35 -5.79
N TYR A 271 -4.10 12.40 -4.52
CA TYR A 271 -5.00 12.75 -3.41
C TYR A 271 -5.24 14.26 -3.24
N ILE A 272 -4.47 15.09 -3.95
CA ILE A 272 -4.59 16.55 -3.97
C ILE A 272 -5.12 17.00 -5.33
N ASN A 273 -4.58 16.43 -6.43
CA ASN A 273 -4.87 16.85 -7.79
C ASN A 273 -5.77 15.83 -8.52
N PRO A 274 -7.00 16.21 -8.91
CA PRO A 274 -7.91 15.36 -9.68
C PRO A 274 -7.33 14.89 -11.02
N ILE A 275 -6.44 15.67 -11.66
CA ILE A 275 -5.80 15.29 -12.92
C ILE A 275 -4.89 14.09 -12.71
N GLU A 276 -4.06 14.10 -11.66
CA GLU A 276 -3.22 12.94 -11.31
C GLU A 276 -4.07 11.75 -10.86
N ALA A 277 -5.21 11.99 -10.20
CA ALA A 277 -6.15 10.91 -9.86
C ALA A 277 -6.69 10.21 -11.13
N VAL A 278 -6.99 10.98 -12.18
CA VAL A 278 -7.41 10.43 -13.48
C VAL A 278 -6.26 9.72 -14.18
N ARG A 279 -5.03 10.25 -14.14
CA ARG A 279 -3.85 9.56 -14.68
C ARG A 279 -3.62 8.23 -13.97
N LEU A 280 -3.62 8.26 -12.64
CA LEU A 280 -3.54 7.06 -11.81
C LEU A 280 -4.69 6.11 -12.12
N ALA A 281 -5.91 6.58 -12.41
CA ALA A 281 -7.06 5.76 -12.80
C ALA A 281 -6.87 5.04 -14.14
N ARG A 282 -6.19 5.70 -15.08
CA ARG A 282 -5.92 5.20 -16.44
C ARG A 282 -4.71 4.29 -16.52
N THR A 283 -3.85 4.24 -15.49
CA THR A 283 -2.72 3.32 -15.49
C THR A 283 -3.26 1.88 -15.43
N PRO A 284 -2.97 1.03 -16.43
CA PRO A 284 -3.43 -0.33 -16.40
C PRO A 284 -2.70 -1.05 -15.26
N MET A 285 -3.44 -1.46 -14.23
CA MET A 285 -2.88 -2.35 -13.22
C MET A 285 -2.51 -3.69 -13.87
N ALA A 286 -1.60 -4.43 -13.23
CA ALA A 286 -1.23 -5.77 -13.68
C ALA A 286 -2.46 -6.65 -13.99
N SER A 287 -3.56 -6.52 -13.23
CA SER A 287 -4.81 -7.26 -13.42
C SER A 287 -5.68 -6.80 -14.59
N THR A 288 -5.87 -5.49 -14.83
CA THR A 288 -6.63 -5.01 -16.01
C THR A 288 -5.87 -5.33 -17.29
N SER A 289 -4.54 -5.25 -17.23
CA SER A 289 -3.69 -5.66 -18.34
C SER A 289 -3.85 -7.14 -18.68
N ILE A 290 -4.09 -8.04 -17.70
CA ILE A 290 -4.33 -9.46 -17.99
C ILE A 290 -5.65 -9.65 -18.73
N ILE A 291 -6.75 -9.02 -18.30
CA ILE A 291 -8.06 -9.13 -18.98
C ILE A 291 -7.99 -8.54 -20.39
N GLU A 292 -7.42 -7.34 -20.54
CA GLU A 292 -7.23 -6.71 -21.84
C GLU A 292 -6.29 -7.53 -22.73
N ASN A 293 -5.18 -8.08 -22.20
CA ASN A 293 -4.28 -8.94 -22.95
C ASN A 293 -4.95 -10.25 -23.37
N THR A 294 -5.83 -10.83 -22.54
CA THR A 294 -6.62 -12.02 -22.87
C THR A 294 -7.61 -11.71 -23.99
N LEU A 295 -8.38 -10.63 -23.88
CA LEU A 295 -9.32 -10.22 -24.93
C LEU A 295 -8.60 -9.85 -26.23
N ASN A 296 -7.49 -9.12 -26.14
CA ASN A 296 -6.66 -8.76 -27.29
C ASN A 296 -5.96 -9.97 -27.94
N LEU A 297 -5.65 -11.02 -27.16
CA LEU A 297 -5.13 -12.28 -27.69
C LEU A 297 -6.25 -13.06 -28.40
N LEU A 298 -7.44 -13.18 -27.80
CA LEU A 298 -8.57 -13.85 -28.43
C LEU A 298 -8.96 -13.17 -29.75
N TRP A 299 -8.96 -11.83 -29.78
CA TRP A 299 -9.18 -11.06 -31.00
C TRP A 299 -8.07 -11.28 -32.03
N GLN A 300 -6.79 -11.20 -31.63
CA GLN A 300 -5.66 -11.40 -32.54
C GLN A 300 -5.62 -12.84 -33.10
N ALA A 301 -5.80 -13.84 -32.25
CA ALA A 301 -5.77 -15.25 -32.62
C ALA A 301 -6.98 -15.62 -33.49
N GLY A 302 -8.14 -14.98 -33.28
CA GLY A 302 -9.35 -15.21 -34.05
C GLY A 302 -9.39 -14.52 -35.41
N PHE A 303 -8.80 -13.32 -35.55
CA PHE A 303 -8.95 -12.50 -36.77
C PHE A 303 -7.66 -12.22 -37.53
N ALA A 304 -6.48 -12.27 -36.90
CA ALA A 304 -5.22 -11.92 -37.55
C ALA A 304 -4.00 -12.62 -36.90
N PRO A 305 -3.93 -13.97 -36.88
CA PRO A 305 -2.90 -14.70 -36.13
C PRO A 305 -1.47 -14.48 -36.65
N GLY A 306 -1.31 -14.16 -37.94
CA GLY A 306 -0.03 -13.96 -38.60
C GLY A 306 0.50 -12.53 -38.60
N GLU A 307 -0.22 -11.57 -38.02
CA GLU A 307 0.15 -10.15 -38.10
C GLU A 307 1.41 -9.86 -37.28
N GLU A 308 2.29 -9.01 -37.82
CA GLU A 308 3.55 -8.60 -37.18
C GLU A 308 3.50 -7.13 -36.77
N TYR A 309 4.22 -6.76 -35.72
CA TYR A 309 4.36 -5.35 -35.35
C TYR A 309 5.15 -4.60 -36.43
N GLU A 310 4.56 -3.55 -37.00
CA GLU A 310 5.19 -2.75 -38.06
C GLU A 310 6.04 -1.59 -37.50
N THR A 311 5.77 -1.18 -36.26
CA THR A 311 6.40 -0.01 -35.60
C THR A 311 6.72 -0.28 -34.13
N GLY A 312 7.74 0.41 -33.60
CA GLY A 312 8.19 0.31 -32.21
C GLY A 312 9.23 -0.79 -31.97
N TRP A 313 9.70 -0.94 -30.73
CA TRP A 313 10.79 -1.87 -30.37
C TRP A 313 10.46 -3.36 -30.55
N ARG A 314 9.19 -3.69 -30.77
CA ARG A 314 8.72 -5.04 -31.10
C ARG A 314 8.59 -5.29 -32.61
N LYS A 315 9.07 -4.37 -33.46
CA LYS A 315 8.97 -4.46 -34.92
C LYS A 315 9.48 -5.82 -35.44
N GLY A 316 8.71 -6.45 -36.33
CA GLY A 316 9.02 -7.78 -36.90
C GLY A 316 8.71 -8.97 -35.97
N LYS A 317 8.17 -8.74 -34.76
CA LYS A 317 7.67 -9.83 -33.91
C LYS A 317 6.20 -10.13 -34.23
N ASN A 318 5.86 -11.41 -34.26
CA ASN A 318 4.47 -11.85 -34.40
C ASN A 318 3.62 -11.37 -33.20
N LYS A 319 2.50 -10.69 -33.50
CA LYS A 319 1.61 -10.08 -32.51
C LYS A 319 0.96 -11.12 -31.59
N THR A 320 0.63 -12.30 -32.13
CA THR A 320 0.00 -13.39 -31.38
C THR A 320 0.95 -13.98 -30.35
N LEU A 321 2.18 -14.29 -30.73
CA LEU A 321 3.20 -14.83 -29.83
C LEU A 321 3.56 -13.85 -28.70
N VAL A 322 3.69 -12.56 -29.02
CA VAL A 322 3.91 -11.51 -28.01
C VAL A 322 2.72 -11.41 -27.05
N LYS A 323 1.48 -11.43 -27.56
CA LYS A 323 0.26 -11.37 -26.73
C LYS A 323 0.09 -12.62 -25.85
N MET A 324 0.51 -13.79 -26.32
CA MET A 324 0.58 -15.02 -25.51
C MET A 324 1.60 -14.87 -24.38
N GLY A 325 2.81 -14.38 -24.68
CA GLY A 325 3.83 -14.11 -23.68
C GLY A 325 3.34 -13.14 -22.60
N ARG A 326 2.56 -12.12 -22.96
CA ARG A 326 1.95 -11.17 -22.00
C ARG A 326 0.96 -11.79 -21.02
N LEU A 327 0.50 -13.03 -21.23
CA LEU A 327 -0.31 -13.79 -20.27
C LEU A 327 0.54 -14.54 -19.24
N ILE A 328 1.81 -14.78 -19.55
CA ILE A 328 2.75 -15.39 -18.61
C ILE A 328 3.09 -14.36 -17.54
N PRO A 329 2.89 -14.68 -16.24
CA PRO A 329 3.26 -13.80 -15.15
C PRO A 329 4.72 -13.35 -15.26
N LEU A 330 4.98 -12.07 -14.95
CA LEU A 330 6.31 -11.45 -15.02
C LEU A 330 6.94 -11.33 -16.42
N TYR A 331 6.45 -12.03 -17.44
CA TYR A 331 6.98 -11.93 -18.81
C TYR A 331 6.92 -10.49 -19.32
N LYS A 332 5.77 -9.81 -19.19
CA LYS A 332 5.66 -8.39 -19.56
C LYS A 332 6.60 -7.49 -18.73
N GLN A 333 6.94 -7.86 -17.50
CA GLN A 333 7.88 -7.09 -16.68
C GLN A 333 9.33 -7.29 -17.12
N ILE A 334 9.73 -8.54 -17.37
CA ILE A 334 11.06 -8.92 -17.84
C ILE A 334 11.29 -8.44 -19.28
N GLU A 335 10.32 -8.63 -20.17
CA GLU A 335 10.40 -8.25 -21.58
C GLU A 335 10.52 -6.73 -21.77
N THR A 336 9.93 -5.93 -20.87
CA THR A 336 10.02 -4.47 -20.90
C THR A 336 11.10 -3.92 -19.97
N MET A 337 12.01 -4.74 -19.44
CA MET A 337 13.20 -4.27 -18.70
C MET A 337 14.31 -3.81 -19.66
N ASN A 338 13.94 -3.37 -20.87
CA ASN A 338 14.81 -2.72 -21.83
C ASN A 338 14.44 -1.22 -21.93
N PRO A 339 15.35 -0.36 -22.41
CA PRO A 339 15.09 1.09 -22.49
C PRO A 339 13.76 1.45 -23.13
N ASP A 340 13.40 0.81 -24.24
CA ASP A 340 12.20 1.16 -25.00
C ASP A 340 10.90 0.69 -24.32
N GLY A 341 10.92 -0.49 -23.69
CA GLY A 341 9.80 -0.98 -22.91
C GLY A 341 9.53 -0.13 -21.66
N ILE A 342 10.58 0.44 -21.07
CA ILE A 342 10.44 1.38 -19.95
C ILE A 342 9.91 2.73 -20.43
N GLN A 343 10.39 3.23 -21.57
CA GLN A 343 9.87 4.47 -22.17
C GLN A 343 8.37 4.35 -22.52
N GLU A 344 7.94 3.20 -23.04
CA GLU A 344 6.52 2.91 -23.31
C GLU A 344 5.67 3.02 -22.03
N ARG A 345 6.20 2.57 -20.88
CA ARG A 345 5.52 2.69 -19.58
C ARG A 345 5.52 4.12 -19.03
N ALA A 346 6.62 4.86 -19.25
CA ALA A 346 6.75 6.25 -18.80
C ALA A 346 5.72 7.19 -19.46
N ARG A 347 5.25 6.89 -20.68
CA ARG A 347 4.21 7.68 -21.37
C ARG A 347 2.88 7.81 -20.61
N PHE A 348 2.58 6.89 -19.69
CA PHE A 348 1.38 6.98 -18.87
C PHE A 348 1.50 7.99 -17.71
N TYR A 349 2.72 8.45 -17.42
CA TYR A 349 3.05 9.29 -16.27
C TYR A 349 3.72 10.63 -16.66
N ASN A 350 3.90 10.89 -17.96
CA ASN A 350 4.42 12.15 -18.51
C ASN A 350 3.28 13.04 -19.05
#